data_AF-A0A7G3WJB7-F1
#
_entry.id   AF-A0A7G3WJB7-F1
#
_cell.length_a   1.000
_cell.length_b   1.000
_cell.length_c   1.000
_cell.angle_alpha   90.00
_cell.angle_beta   90.00
_cell.angle_gamma   90.00
#
_symmetry.space_group_name_H-M   'P 1'
#
loop_
_entity.id
_entity.type
_entity.pdbx_description
1 polymer ?
#
loop_
_entity_poly.entity_id
_entity_poly.type
_entity_poly.pdbx_seq_one_letter_code
_entity_poly.pdbx_strand_id
1 'polypeptide(L)'
;VPQIEVTFDLDANGILNVSAEEKGTGKRNQITITNDKGRLSKDEIERMVNDAMKYEEDDKAQRDRVEAMNGLENYAYSMKNTLSDSNVSGKLDDSDKATLNKEIDAA
;
A
#
# COMPACT_ATOMS: atom_id res chain seq x y z
N VAL A 1 -3.96 -12.90 -7.22
CA VAL A 1 -4.03 -11.44 -6.99
C VAL A 1 -3.89 -10.74 -8.34
N PRO A 2 -4.77 -9.79 -8.71
CA PRO A 2 -4.65 -9.03 -9.95
C PRO A 2 -3.35 -8.23 -10.01
N GLN A 3 -2.72 -8.15 -11.19
CA GLN A 3 -1.49 -7.39 -11.39
C GLN A 3 -1.82 -6.08 -12.11
N ILE A 4 -1.69 -4.96 -11.39
CA ILE A 4 -1.91 -3.61 -11.92
C ILE A 4 -0.56 -2.93 -12.12
N GLU A 5 -0.28 -2.47 -13.34
CA GLU A 5 0.87 -1.63 -13.65
C GLU A 5 0.43 -0.18 -13.69
N VAL A 6 1.06 0.67 -12.87
CA VAL A 6 0.80 2.11 -12.84
C VAL A 6 2.01 2.82 -13.43
N THR A 7 1.79 3.59 -14.50
CA THR A 7 2.83 4.38 -15.17
C THR A 7 2.56 5.87 -14.97
N PHE A 8 3.60 6.58 -14.53
CA PHE A 8 3.61 8.03 -14.39
C PHE A 8 4.49 8.63 -15.48
N ASP A 9 3.89 9.36 -16.41
CA ASP A 9 4.57 10.01 -17.52
C ASP A 9 4.45 11.53 -17.39
N LEU A 10 5.60 12.21 -17.24
CA LEU A 10 5.68 13.66 -17.12
C LEU A 10 6.31 14.24 -18.38
N ASP A 11 5.53 15.01 -19.13
CA ASP A 11 6.01 15.62 -20.36
C ASP A 11 6.81 16.92 -20.13
N ALA A 12 7.44 17.43 -21.19
CA ALA A 12 8.22 18.67 -21.14
C ALA A 12 7.38 19.93 -20.83
N ASN A 13 6.04 19.86 -20.94
CA ASN A 13 5.12 20.95 -20.60
C ASN A 13 4.67 20.87 -19.13
N GLY A 14 5.06 19.83 -18.39
CA GLY A 14 4.63 19.57 -17.02
C GLY A 14 3.25 18.92 -16.91
N ILE A 15 2.72 18.36 -18.00
CA ILE A 15 1.48 17.57 -17.99
C ILE A 15 1.82 16.17 -17.49
N LEU A 16 1.13 15.73 -16.43
CA LEU A 16 1.30 14.39 -15.86
C LEU A 16 0.19 13.47 -16.38
N ASN A 17 0.58 12.44 -17.13
CA ASN A 17 -0.31 11.34 -17.51
C ASN A 17 -0.10 10.19 -16.53
N VAL A 18 -1.18 9.78 -15.86
CA VAL A 18 -1.17 8.61 -14.97
C VAL A 18 -2.04 7.54 -15.62
N SER A 19 -1.44 6.40 -15.95
CA SER A 19 -2.14 5.26 -16.52
C SER A 19 -2.05 4.05 -15.60
N ALA A 20 -3.13 3.27 -15.52
CA ALA A 20 -3.21 2.02 -14.79
C ALA A 20 -3.70 0.92 -15.73
N GLU A 21 -2.91 -0.14 -15.88
CA GLU A 21 -3.21 -1.29 -16.74
C GLU A 21 -3.25 -2.59 -15.94
N GLU A 22 -4.31 -3.38 -16.11
CA GLU A 22 -4.38 -4.73 -15.57
C GLU A 22 -3.72 -5.73 -16.55
N LYS A 23 -2.55 -6.27 -16.20
CA LYS A 23 -1.72 -7.11 -17.10
C LYS A 23 -2.43 -8.36 -17.62
N GLY A 24 -3.39 -8.89 -16.88
CA GLY A 24 -4.12 -10.11 -17.26
C GLY A 24 -5.18 -9.88 -18.34
N THR A 25 -5.89 -8.75 -18.25
CA THR A 25 -7.01 -8.46 -19.17
C THR A 25 -6.63 -7.45 -20.25
N GLY A 26 -5.52 -6.73 -20.09
CA GLY A 26 -5.11 -5.62 -20.94
C GLY A 26 -6.01 -4.39 -20.82
N LYS A 27 -6.96 -4.39 -19.87
CA LYS A 27 -7.80 -3.22 -19.62
C LYS A 27 -6.95 -2.13 -18.99
N ARG A 28 -7.01 -0.94 -19.57
CA ARG A 28 -6.30 0.24 -19.09
C ARG A 28 -7.23 1.42 -18.92
N ASN A 29 -6.95 2.25 -17.92
CA ASN A 29 -7.53 3.57 -17.74
C ASN A 29 -6.40 4.58 -17.56
N GLN A 30 -6.63 5.82 -17.98
CA GLN A 30 -5.66 6.89 -17.83
C GLN A 30 -6.35 8.20 -17.47
N ILE A 31 -5.64 9.04 -16.73
CA ILE A 31 -6.01 10.42 -16.43
C ILE A 31 -4.87 11.35 -16.83
N THR A 32 -5.22 12.54 -17.28
CA THR A 32 -4.26 13.59 -17.64
C THR A 32 -4.43 14.75 -16.68
N ILE A 33 -3.36 15.13 -16.01
CA ILE A 33 -3.32 16.25 -15.06
C ILE A 33 -2.52 17.36 -15.73
N THR A 34 -3.22 18.41 -16.15
CA THR A 34 -2.59 19.58 -16.77
C THR A 34 -1.99 20.50 -15.71
N ASN A 35 -0.83 21.08 -16.03
CA ASN A 35 -0.22 22.11 -15.20
C ASN A 35 -0.89 23.46 -15.48
N ASP A 36 -2.03 23.70 -14.84
CA ASP A 36 -2.71 24.98 -14.94
C ASP A 36 -1.85 26.06 -14.28
N LYS A 37 -1.50 27.11 -15.04
CA LYS A 37 -0.73 28.24 -14.52
C LYS A 37 -1.43 28.81 -13.28
N GLY A 38 -0.74 28.80 -12.14
CA GLY A 38 -1.25 29.36 -10.88
C GLY A 38 -1.90 28.34 -9.93
N ARG A 39 -1.79 27.02 -10.17
CA ARG A 39 -2.28 26.01 -9.21
C ARG A 39 -1.61 26.11 -7.83
N LEU A 40 -0.32 26.44 -7.80
CA LEU A 40 0.45 26.77 -6.61
C LEU A 40 1.45 27.87 -6.96
N SER A 41 1.61 28.84 -6.07
CA SER A 41 2.68 29.83 -6.13
C SER A 41 4.03 29.23 -5.69
N LYS A 42 5.13 29.91 -6.02
CA LYS A 42 6.46 29.50 -5.57
C LYS A 42 6.57 29.48 -4.05
N ASP A 43 6.01 30.50 -3.40
CA ASP A 43 6.02 30.65 -1.94
C ASP A 43 5.24 29.50 -1.27
N GLU A 44 4.12 29.06 -1.85
CA GLU A 44 3.37 27.90 -1.36
C GLU A 44 4.17 26.60 -1.52
N ILE A 45 4.86 26.42 -2.66
CA ILE A 45 5.71 25.25 -2.88
C ILE A 45 6.85 25.21 -1.85
N GLU A 46 7.54 26.33 -1.64
CA GLU A 46 8.63 26.42 -0.66
C GLU A 46 8.13 26.17 0.76
N ARG A 47 6.96 26.71 1.11
CA ARG A 47 6.33 26.41 2.41
C ARG A 47 6.03 24.92 2.57
N MET A 48 5.46 24.27 1.55
CA MET A 48 5.18 22.83 1.60
C MET A 48 6.46 21.99 1.78
N VAL A 49 7.55 22.37 1.11
CA VAL A 49 8.85 21.69 1.27
C VAL A 49 9.39 21.87 2.69
N ASN A 50 9.34 23.09 3.22
CA ASN A 50 9.80 23.37 4.59
C ASN A 50 8.96 22.64 5.65
N ASP A 51 7.64 22.60 5.47
CA ASP A 51 6.74 21.87 6.37
C ASP A 51 7.03 20.36 6.29
N ALA A 52 7.23 19.79 5.10
CA ALA A 52 7.61 18.38 4.95
C ALA A 52 8.93 18.04 5.64
N MET A 53 9.94 18.91 5.55
CA MET A 53 11.21 18.73 6.28
C MET A 53 11.03 18.85 7.79
N LYS A 54 10.18 19.77 8.25
CA LYS A 54 9.93 19.98 9.68
C LYS A 54 9.23 18.79 10.34
N TYR A 55 8.32 18.13 9.62
CA TYR A 55 7.54 17.00 10.13
C TYR A 55 8.05 15.63 9.66
N GLU A 56 9.23 15.58 9.03
CA GLU A 56 9.80 14.35 8.48
C GLU A 56 9.88 13.22 9.52
N GLU A 57 10.33 13.51 10.74
CA GLU A 57 10.45 12.51 11.82
C GLU A 57 9.08 11.99 12.28
N ASP A 58 8.10 12.87 12.42
CA ASP A 58 6.74 12.51 12.82
C ASP A 58 6.05 11.66 11.74
N ASP A 59 6.14 12.09 10.47
CA ASP A 59 5.60 11.36 9.32
C ASP A 59 6.28 9.99 9.17
N LYS A 60 7.59 9.92 9.42
CA LYS A 60 8.34 8.66 9.44
C LYS A 60 7.83 7.73 10.55
N ALA A 61 7.64 8.23 11.76
CA ALA A 61 7.14 7.42 12.87
C ALA A 61 5.71 6.89 12.58
N GLN A 62 4.85 7.72 11.97
CA GLN A 62 3.52 7.26 11.55
C GLN A 62 3.59 6.21 10.45
N ARG A 63 4.44 6.41 9.44
CA ARG A 63 4.67 5.43 8.37
C ARG A 63 5.16 4.09 8.93
N ASP A 64 6.16 4.12 9.80
CA ASP A 64 6.76 2.92 10.40
C ASP A 64 5.71 2.16 11.26
N ARG A 65 4.83 2.89 11.97
CA ARG A 65 3.70 2.30 12.71
C ARG A 65 2.71 1.60 11.78
N VAL A 66 2.30 2.25 10.70
CA VAL A 66 1.35 1.67 9.73
C VAL A 66 1.98 0.47 9.02
N GLU A 67 3.25 0.54 8.67
CA GLU A 67 3.98 -0.58 8.07
C GLU A 67 4.06 -1.79 9.01
N ALA A 68 4.33 -1.56 10.30
CA ALA A 68 4.32 -2.63 11.31
C ALA A 68 2.92 -3.25 11.47
N MET A 69 1.86 -2.43 11.48
CA MET A 69 0.48 -2.90 11.56
C MET A 69 0.11 -3.75 10.34
N ASN A 70 0.36 -3.24 9.14
CA ASN A 70 0.12 -3.99 7.90
C ASN A 70 0.97 -5.27 7.84
N GLY A 71 2.18 -5.24 8.39
CA GLY A 71 3.05 -6.41 8.51
C GLY A 71 2.42 -7.50 9.38
N LEU A 72 1.87 -7.13 10.54
CA LEU A 72 1.15 -8.04 11.43
C LEU A 72 -0.11 -8.59 10.77
N GLU A 73 -0.94 -7.75 10.15
CA GLU A 73 -2.16 -8.16 9.46
C GLU A 73 -1.85 -9.17 8.34
N ASN A 74 -0.84 -8.88 7.51
CA ASN A 74 -0.40 -9.79 6.45
C ASN A 74 0.10 -11.13 7.02
N TYR A 75 0.84 -11.10 8.13
CA TYR A 75 1.32 -12.31 8.79
C TYR A 75 0.18 -13.15 9.35
N ALA A 76 -0.75 -12.53 10.09
CA ALA A 76 -1.94 -13.19 10.62
C ALA A 76 -2.78 -13.82 9.51
N TYR A 77 -3.00 -13.09 8.41
CA TYR A 77 -3.70 -13.60 7.23
C TYR A 77 -2.97 -14.78 6.58
N SER A 78 -1.65 -14.70 6.43
CA SER A 78 -0.82 -15.79 5.92
C SER A 78 -0.89 -17.04 6.81
N MET A 79 -0.85 -16.86 8.13
CA MET A 79 -0.99 -17.96 9.09
C MET A 79 -2.37 -18.59 9.02
N LYS A 80 -3.44 -17.79 8.95
CA LYS A 80 -4.82 -18.29 8.79
C LYS A 80 -4.98 -19.16 7.55
N ASN A 81 -4.42 -18.72 6.42
CA ASN A 81 -4.42 -19.49 5.18
C ASN A 81 -3.62 -20.79 5.32
N THR A 82 -2.46 -20.73 5.97
CA THR A 82 -1.61 -21.90 6.23
C THR A 82 -2.31 -22.93 7.11
N LEU A 83 -3.01 -22.50 8.16
CA LEU A 83 -3.79 -23.39 9.03
C LEU A 83 -5.07 -23.92 8.37
N SER A 84 -5.55 -23.25 7.33
CA SER A 84 -6.68 -23.74 6.52
C SER A 84 -6.25 -24.77 5.47
N ASP A 85 -4.96 -24.91 5.20
CA ASP A 85 -4.42 -25.95 4.30
C ASP A 85 -4.54 -27.33 4.96
N SER A 86 -5.14 -28.29 4.25
CA SER A 86 -5.32 -29.67 4.72
C SER A 86 -4.01 -30.40 5.00
N ASN A 87 -2.92 -30.03 4.31
CA ASN A 87 -1.59 -30.62 4.50
C ASN A 87 -0.92 -30.21 5.83
N VAL A 88 -1.32 -29.06 6.38
CA VAL A 88 -0.80 -28.52 7.64
C VAL A 88 -1.78 -28.80 8.77
N SER A 89 -3.07 -28.53 8.56
CA SER A 89 -4.11 -28.82 9.55
C SER A 89 -4.22 -30.31 9.86
N GLY A 90 -3.96 -31.21 8.91
CA GLY A 90 -3.93 -32.65 9.19
C GLY A 90 -2.78 -33.11 10.10
N LYS A 91 -1.76 -32.26 10.33
CA LYS A 91 -0.56 -32.57 11.14
C LYS A 91 -0.57 -31.93 12.52
N LEU A 92 -1.53 -31.05 12.78
CA LEU A 92 -1.72 -30.40 14.07
C LEU A 92 -2.85 -31.10 14.82
N ASP A 93 -2.74 -31.18 16.14
CA ASP A 93 -3.86 -31.60 16.96
C ASP A 93 -4.94 -30.50 17.04
N ASP A 94 -6.13 -30.84 17.49
CA ASP A 94 -7.25 -29.90 17.49
C ASP A 94 -7.12 -28.83 18.59
N SER A 95 -6.32 -29.10 19.63
CA SER A 95 -5.99 -28.17 20.71
C SER A 95 -5.09 -27.04 20.22
N ASP A 96 -4.01 -27.38 19.49
CA ASP A 96 -3.08 -26.39 18.94
C ASP A 96 -3.76 -25.55 17.86
N LYS A 97 -4.61 -26.15 17.01
CA LYS A 97 -5.41 -25.40 16.03
C LYS A 97 -6.34 -24.38 16.68
N ALA A 98 -7.03 -24.77 17.75
CA ALA A 98 -7.95 -23.88 18.45
C ALA A 98 -7.21 -22.69 19.07
N THR A 99 -6.05 -22.96 19.68
CA THR A 99 -5.19 -21.91 20.24
C THR A 99 -4.65 -20.98 19.16
N LEU A 100 -4.10 -21.53 18.08
CA LEU A 100 -3.52 -20.74 16.99
C LEU A 100 -4.56 -19.86 16.29
N ASN A 101 -5.75 -20.39 15.97
CA ASN A 101 -6.80 -19.58 15.35
C ASN A 101 -7.29 -18.46 16.27
N LYS A 102 -7.39 -18.73 17.58
CA LYS A 102 -7.79 -17.71 18.56
C LYS A 102 -6.79 -16.56 18.61
N GLU A 103 -5.49 -16.86 18.67
CA GLU A 103 -4.45 -15.82 18.71
C GLU A 103 -4.33 -15.07 17.37
N ILE A 104 -4.56 -15.74 16.24
CA ILE A 104 -4.59 -15.12 14.91
C ILE A 104 -5.78 -14.17 14.74
N ASP A 105 -6.98 -14.55 15.20
CA ASP A 105 -8.16 -13.71 15.10
C ASP A 105 -8.15 -12.54 16.12
N ALA A 106 -7.27 -12.60 17.13
CA ALA A 106 -7.05 -11.52 18.10
C ALA A 106 -5.98 -10.51 17.66
N ALA A 107 -5.17 -10.84 16.65
CA ALA A 107 -4.13 -10.00 16.06
C ALA A 107 -4.73 -9.04 15.01
#